data_AF-A0A3N4I2D2-F1
#
_entry.id   AF-A0A3N4I2D2-F1
#
_cell.length_a   1.000
_cell.length_b   1.000
_cell.length_c   1.000
_cell.angle_alpha   90.00
_cell.angle_beta   90.00
_cell.angle_gamma   90.00
#
_symmetry.space_group_name_H-M   'P 1'
#
loop_
_entity.id
_entity.type
_entity.pdbx_description
1 polymer ?
#
loop_
_entity_poly.entity_id
_entity_poly.type
_entity_poly.pdbx_seq_one_letter_code
_entity_poly.pdbx_strand_id
1 'polypeptide(L)'
;MLQLPVEIRLEIYRHLTVLTLLQLTQTHPKLRAEIRSTPKLYTSSRHYDPCYRIAAETDGHTRIDPNPGHALTKADIYSLADEEELRLWQRLYHRGWITKQQCCERCLEMSGCDTIKADDGLSESEFLDWDSVCFDCQYEEERAQS
;
A
#
# COMPACT_ATOMS: atom_id res chain seq x y z
N MET A 1 22.07 9.85 10.50
CA MET A 1 21.74 9.69 9.06
C MET A 1 22.10 10.90 8.20
N LEU A 2 21.78 12.14 8.61
CA LEU A 2 21.98 13.33 7.77
C LEU A 2 23.44 13.74 7.53
N GLN A 3 24.40 13.16 8.27
CA GLN A 3 25.84 13.36 8.09
C GLN A 3 26.43 12.56 6.92
N LEU A 4 25.71 11.55 6.42
CA LEU A 4 26.15 10.78 5.26
C LEU A 4 26.07 11.62 3.97
N PRO A 5 26.86 11.32 2.93
CA PRO A 5 26.60 11.83 1.59
C PRO A 5 25.21 11.41 1.08
N VAL A 6 24.63 12.18 0.16
CA VAL A 6 23.27 11.91 -0.34
C VAL A 6 23.21 10.59 -1.11
N GLU A 7 24.25 10.26 -1.86
CA GLU A 7 24.38 9.05 -2.66
C GLU A 7 24.30 7.81 -1.77
N ILE A 8 24.99 7.83 -0.63
CA ILE A 8 24.97 6.75 0.35
C ILE A 8 23.59 6.62 1.00
N ARG A 9 22.90 7.74 1.28
CA ARG A 9 21.52 7.70 1.78
C ARG A 9 20.56 7.09 0.76
N LEU A 10 20.66 7.50 -0.50
CA LEU A 10 19.84 6.97 -1.59
C LEU A 10 20.06 5.46 -1.78
N GLU A 11 21.29 4.97 -1.64
CA GLU A 11 21.59 3.54 -1.67
C GLU A 11 20.92 2.80 -0.51
N ILE A 12 21.00 3.34 0.72
CA ILE A 12 20.30 2.75 1.88
C ILE A 12 18.78 2.70 1.61
N TYR A 13 18.18 3.76 1.07
CA TYR A 13 16.75 3.81 0.79
C TYR A 13 16.29 2.69 -0.17
N ARG A 14 17.13 2.24 -1.10
CA ARG A 14 16.80 1.15 -2.05
C ARG A 14 16.56 -0.19 -1.36
N HIS A 15 17.05 -0.36 -0.14
CA HIS A 15 16.89 -1.58 0.64
C HIS A 15 15.73 -1.51 1.64
N LEU A 16 14.98 -0.41 1.68
CA LEU A 16 13.90 -0.20 2.64
C LEU A 16 12.53 -0.53 2.02
N THR A 17 11.61 -0.97 2.88
CA THR A 17 10.21 -1.17 2.52
C THR A 17 9.52 0.17 2.23
N VAL A 18 8.42 0.13 1.48
CA VAL A 18 7.63 1.33 1.17
C VAL A 18 7.11 2.01 2.45
N LEU A 19 6.68 1.25 3.46
CA LEU A 19 6.26 1.83 4.74
C LEU A 19 7.42 2.56 5.42
N THR A 20 8.62 1.96 5.43
CA THR A 20 9.79 2.59 6.04
C THR A 20 10.15 3.88 5.31
N LEU A 21 10.10 3.87 3.97
CA LEU A 21 10.28 5.08 3.17
C LEU A 21 9.22 6.14 3.52
N LEU A 22 7.96 5.74 3.65
CA LEU A 22 6.88 6.63 4.08
C LEU A 22 7.17 7.26 5.45
N GLN A 23 7.61 6.47 6.45
CA GLN A 23 8.02 7.00 7.75
C GLN A 23 9.15 8.03 7.63
N LEU A 24 10.17 7.74 6.83
CA LEU A 24 11.29 8.66 6.61
C LEU A 24 10.85 9.99 5.97
N THR A 25 9.84 9.97 5.10
CA THR A 25 9.27 11.23 4.56
C THR A 25 8.57 12.08 5.62
N GLN A 26 8.10 11.47 6.71
CA GLN A 26 7.39 12.14 7.78
C GLN A 26 8.33 12.66 8.88
N THR A 27 9.52 12.06 9.01
CA THR A 27 10.46 12.40 10.10
C THR A 27 11.27 13.66 9.84
N HIS A 28 11.66 13.95 8.59
CA HIS A 28 12.52 15.11 8.30
C HIS A 28 12.35 15.69 6.87
N PRO A 29 12.27 17.02 6.70
CA PRO A 29 12.06 17.66 5.40
C PRO A 29 13.12 17.33 4.33
N LYS A 30 14.39 17.19 4.74
CA LYS A 30 15.48 16.80 3.82
C LYS A 30 15.32 15.37 3.29
N LEU A 31 14.97 14.40 4.14
CA LEU A 31 14.74 13.02 3.73
C LEU A 31 13.52 12.95 2.80
N ARG A 32 12.45 13.68 3.16
CA ARG A 32 11.26 13.85 2.31
C ARG A 32 11.61 14.39 0.93
N ALA A 33 12.45 15.42 0.84
CA ALA A 33 12.87 15.99 -0.44
C ALA A 33 13.65 14.99 -1.28
N GLU A 34 14.60 14.26 -0.68
CA GLU A 34 15.41 13.24 -1.35
C GLU A 34 14.58 12.06 -1.89
N ILE A 35 13.63 11.57 -1.09
CA ILE A 35 12.72 10.48 -1.48
C ILE A 35 11.77 10.95 -2.59
N ARG A 36 11.18 12.15 -2.45
CA ARG A 36 10.27 12.71 -3.46
C ARG A 36 10.97 13.05 -4.77
N SER A 37 12.22 13.51 -4.74
CA SER A 37 12.98 13.79 -5.96
C SER A 37 13.39 12.52 -6.72
N THR A 38 13.20 11.34 -6.12
CA THR A 38 13.63 10.06 -6.69
C THR A 38 12.50 9.02 -6.65
N PRO A 39 11.41 9.18 -7.43
CA PRO A 39 10.25 8.27 -7.39
C PRO A 39 10.58 6.79 -7.53
N LYS A 40 11.62 6.48 -8.32
CA LYS A 40 12.13 5.12 -8.52
C LYS A 40 12.46 4.40 -7.22
N LEU A 41 12.76 5.10 -6.12
CA LEU A 41 13.05 4.49 -4.82
C LEU A 41 11.86 3.73 -4.26
N TYR A 42 10.66 4.33 -4.27
CA TYR A 42 9.48 3.68 -3.72
C TYR A 42 8.73 2.89 -4.78
N THR A 43 8.74 3.29 -6.05
CA THR A 43 8.04 2.53 -7.11
C THR A 43 8.72 1.22 -7.50
N SER A 44 10.00 1.05 -7.16
CA SER A 44 10.70 -0.23 -7.30
C SER A 44 10.81 -1.01 -5.99
N SER A 45 10.37 -0.41 -4.87
CA SER A 45 10.39 -1.10 -3.58
C SER A 45 9.31 -2.17 -3.55
N ARG A 46 9.58 -3.26 -2.81
CA ARG A 46 8.60 -4.32 -2.59
C ARG A 46 7.41 -3.73 -1.85
N HIS A 47 6.22 -4.22 -2.17
CA HIS A 47 4.97 -3.81 -1.53
C HIS A 47 4.43 -2.43 -1.94
N TYR A 48 4.96 -1.82 -3.00
CA TYR A 48 4.35 -0.64 -3.64
C TYR A 48 3.17 -1.08 -4.53
N ASP A 49 2.02 -0.41 -4.43
CA ASP A 49 0.85 -0.67 -5.29
C ASP A 49 0.86 0.22 -6.55
N PRO A 50 1.09 -0.34 -7.76
CA PRO A 50 0.96 0.42 -9.00
C PRO A 50 -0.52 0.62 -9.43
N CYS A 51 -1.45 -0.19 -8.94
CA CYS A 51 -2.83 -0.30 -9.45
C CYS A 51 -3.67 0.94 -9.17
N TYR A 52 -3.39 1.68 -8.09
CA TYR A 52 -4.09 2.91 -7.76
C TYR A 52 -3.93 4.04 -8.79
N ARG A 53 -3.00 3.88 -9.74
CA ARG A 53 -2.74 4.86 -10.79
C ARG A 53 -3.28 4.46 -12.16
N ILE A 54 -3.59 3.19 -12.38
CA ILE A 54 -4.05 2.68 -13.68
C ILE A 54 -5.51 3.10 -13.94
N ALA A 55 -6.31 3.33 -12.88
CA ALA A 55 -7.72 3.73 -13.00
C ALA A 55 -7.93 5.14 -13.60
N ALA A 56 -6.88 5.95 -13.79
CA ALA A 56 -6.99 7.28 -14.40
C ALA A 56 -6.73 7.30 -15.92
N GLU A 57 -6.27 6.20 -16.52
CA GLU A 57 -5.79 6.16 -17.91
C GLU A 57 -6.29 4.93 -18.68
N THR A 58 -7.58 4.62 -18.58
CA THR A 58 -8.24 3.63 -19.44
C THR A 58 -8.47 4.15 -20.86
N ASP A 59 -7.41 4.66 -21.51
CA ASP A 59 -7.36 4.97 -22.94
C ASP A 59 -5.93 4.72 -23.46
N GLY A 60 -5.50 3.46 -23.46
CA GLY A 60 -4.48 2.97 -24.40
C GLY A 60 -3.01 3.36 -24.12
N HIS A 61 -2.37 2.63 -23.20
CA HIS A 61 -0.96 2.19 -23.29
C HIS A 61 0.15 3.27 -23.22
N THR A 62 0.22 4.01 -22.13
CA THR A 62 1.49 4.60 -21.67
C THR A 62 1.89 4.03 -20.32
N ARG A 63 3.14 3.55 -20.19
CA ARG A 63 3.74 3.28 -18.89
C ARG A 63 3.70 4.58 -18.12
N ILE A 64 2.79 4.69 -17.14
CA ILE A 64 2.64 5.89 -16.34
C ILE A 64 3.92 6.03 -15.52
N ASP A 65 4.82 6.89 -16.00
CA ASP A 65 5.90 7.36 -15.15
C ASP A 65 5.23 7.97 -13.92
N PRO A 66 5.60 7.52 -12.71
CA PRO A 66 5.01 8.04 -11.50
C PRO A 66 5.26 9.55 -11.48
N ASN A 67 4.20 10.32 -11.74
CA ASN A 67 4.22 11.79 -11.77
C ASN A 67 5.19 12.29 -10.69
N PRO A 68 6.30 12.97 -11.07
CA PRO A 68 7.38 13.31 -10.15
C PRO A 68 6.95 14.24 -9.01
N GLY A 69 5.73 14.78 -9.07
CA GLY A 69 5.12 15.54 -7.98
C GLY A 69 4.38 14.71 -6.92
N HIS A 70 4.03 13.45 -7.21
CA HIS A 70 3.21 12.64 -6.31
C HIS A 70 3.98 12.28 -5.05
N ALA A 71 3.48 12.71 -3.89
CA ALA A 71 4.07 12.36 -2.61
C ALA A 71 3.68 10.92 -2.26
N LEU A 72 4.64 10.12 -1.79
CA LEU A 72 4.36 8.80 -1.24
C LEU A 72 3.36 8.92 -0.08
N THR A 73 2.25 8.18 -0.16
CA THR A 73 1.18 8.16 0.84
C THR A 73 0.96 6.74 1.37
N LYS A 74 0.09 6.61 2.38
CA LYS A 74 -0.32 5.30 2.89
C LYS A 74 -1.14 4.48 1.87
N ALA A 75 -1.78 5.12 0.90
CA ALA A 75 -2.56 4.43 -0.14
C ALA A 75 -1.68 3.73 -1.18
N ASP A 76 -0.40 4.10 -1.25
CA ASP A 76 0.58 3.50 -2.16
C ASP A 76 1.16 2.16 -1.64
N ILE A 77 0.75 1.71 -0.45
CA ILE A 77 1.28 0.50 0.20
C ILE A 77 0.30 -0.67 -0.03
N TYR A 78 0.72 -1.62 -0.85
CA TYR A 78 -0.06 -2.81 -1.21
C TYR A 78 -0.03 -3.90 -0.13
N SER A 79 1.14 -4.11 0.48
CA SER A 79 1.35 -5.15 1.48
C SER A 79 2.42 -4.72 2.48
N LEU A 80 2.63 -5.52 3.52
CA LEU A 80 3.67 -5.33 4.53
C LEU A 80 4.62 -6.52 4.46
N ALA A 81 5.91 -6.31 4.72
CA ALA A 81 6.96 -7.30 4.57
C ALA A 81 6.90 -8.39 5.65
N ASP A 82 6.50 -8.03 6.88
CA ASP A 82 6.46 -8.94 8.03
C ASP A 82 5.46 -8.49 9.12
N GLU A 83 5.36 -9.31 10.17
CA GLU A 83 4.48 -9.08 11.32
C GLU A 83 4.88 -7.84 12.14
N GLU A 84 6.17 -7.49 12.19
CA GLU A 84 6.62 -6.29 12.90
C GLU A 84 6.16 -5.03 12.16
N GLU A 85 6.23 -5.04 10.83
CA GLU A 85 5.73 -3.97 9.97
C GLU A 85 4.21 -3.83 10.08
N LEU A 86 3.48 -4.95 10.21
CA LEU A 86 2.04 -4.96 10.53
C LEU A 86 1.74 -4.31 11.89
N ARG A 87 2.43 -4.72 12.94
CA ARG A 87 2.25 -4.12 14.28
C ARG A 87 2.58 -2.62 14.26
N LEU A 88 3.61 -2.21 13.51
CA LEU A 88 3.96 -0.82 13.32
C LEU A 88 2.85 -0.07 12.58
N TRP A 89 2.35 -0.61 11.47
CA TRP A 89 1.24 -0.06 10.69
C TRP A 89 0.00 0.16 11.57
N GLN A 90 -0.38 -0.86 12.34
CA GLN A 90 -1.50 -0.79 13.28
C GLN A 90 -1.26 0.34 14.30
N ARG A 91 -0.09 0.39 14.93
CA ARG A 91 0.21 1.46 15.90
C ARG A 91 0.13 2.87 15.32
N LEU A 92 0.56 3.07 14.08
CA LEU A 92 0.65 4.37 13.44
C LEU A 92 -0.67 4.84 12.80
N TYR A 93 -1.43 3.92 12.21
CA TYR A 93 -2.55 4.26 11.32
C TYR A 93 -3.91 3.73 11.78
N HIS A 94 -3.98 2.80 12.73
CA HIS A 94 -5.24 2.21 13.20
C HIS A 94 -6.12 3.21 13.99
N ARG A 95 -5.66 4.43 14.28
CA ARG A 95 -6.46 5.45 14.97
C ARG A 95 -7.42 6.24 14.07
N GLY A 96 -7.60 5.85 12.80
CA GLY A 96 -8.60 6.51 11.96
C GLY A 96 -8.89 5.76 10.66
N TRP A 97 -10.10 5.21 10.59
CA TRP A 97 -10.83 4.76 9.39
C TRP A 97 -10.08 3.75 8.52
N ILE A 98 -10.47 2.48 8.70
CA ILE A 98 -10.22 1.42 7.72
C ILE A 98 -10.90 1.86 6.42
N THR A 99 -10.11 2.23 5.42
CA THR A 99 -10.64 2.41 4.06
C THR A 99 -10.99 1.03 3.52
N LYS A 100 -12.16 0.93 2.89
CA LYS A 100 -12.83 -0.29 2.39
C LYS A 100 -11.98 -1.35 1.67
N GLN A 101 -10.74 -1.04 1.28
CA GLN A 101 -9.87 -1.93 0.50
C GLN A 101 -8.95 -2.84 1.32
N GLN A 102 -8.92 -2.74 2.65
CA GLN A 102 -8.13 -3.66 3.50
C GLN A 102 -8.99 -4.71 4.22
N CYS A 103 -10.30 -4.72 3.97
CA CYS A 103 -11.22 -5.73 4.47
C CYS A 103 -11.59 -6.70 3.34
N CYS A 104 -11.70 -8.00 3.66
CA CYS A 104 -12.37 -8.96 2.78
C CYS A 104 -13.87 -8.61 2.73
N GLU A 105 -14.60 -9.13 1.74
CA GLU A 105 -16.05 -8.91 1.61
C GLU A 105 -16.81 -9.18 2.92
N ARG A 106 -16.39 -10.18 3.69
CA ARG A 106 -16.98 -10.54 4.99
C ARG A 106 -16.80 -9.46 6.07
N CYS A 107 -15.66 -8.77 6.07
CA CYS A 107 -15.36 -7.65 6.95
C CYS A 107 -15.97 -6.31 6.41
N LEU A 108 -16.47 -6.29 5.15
CA LEU A 108 -17.14 -5.18 4.45
C LEU A 108 -18.67 -5.17 4.60
N GLU A 109 -19.32 -6.31 4.87
CA GLU A 109 -20.79 -6.42 5.02
C GLU A 109 -21.37 -5.56 6.17
N MET A 110 -20.54 -5.04 7.07
CA MET A 110 -20.96 -4.08 8.10
C MET A 110 -21.04 -2.63 7.58
N SER A 111 -20.58 -2.29 6.36
CA SER A 111 -20.89 -1.00 5.73
C SER A 111 -20.80 -1.02 4.20
N GLY A 112 -21.98 -1.16 3.58
CA GLY A 112 -22.19 -1.22 2.14
C GLY A 112 -21.42 -0.18 1.31
N CYS A 113 -20.85 -0.66 0.20
CA CYS A 113 -20.41 0.17 -0.92
C CYS A 113 -21.11 -0.32 -2.18
N ASP A 114 -22.33 0.15 -2.40
CA ASP A 114 -23.02 0.03 -3.68
C ASP A 114 -22.33 0.92 -4.73
N THR A 115 -21.25 0.47 -5.37
CA THR A 115 -20.76 1.07 -6.64
C THR A 115 -19.70 0.23 -7.36
N ILE A 116 -19.91 -1.07 -7.49
CA ILE A 116 -19.38 -1.81 -8.64
C ILE A 116 -20.60 -2.35 -9.38
N LYS A 117 -21.00 -1.63 -10.43
CA LYS A 117 -22.02 -2.15 -11.34
C LYS A 117 -21.42 -3.36 -12.05
N ALA A 118 -22.02 -4.51 -11.76
CA ALA A 118 -21.97 -5.67 -12.63
C ALA A 118 -22.45 -5.25 -14.03
N ASP A 119 -21.55 -5.16 -15.00
CA ASP A 119 -21.96 -5.13 -16.42
C ASP A 119 -20.94 -5.73 -17.39
N ASP A 120 -19.99 -6.53 -16.89
CA ASP A 120 -19.11 -7.32 -17.74
C ASP A 120 -19.40 -8.78 -17.43
N GLY A 121 -20.00 -9.49 -18.38
CA GLY A 121 -20.46 -10.88 -18.28
C GLY A 121 -19.33 -11.90 -18.06
N LEU A 122 -18.60 -11.77 -16.95
CA LEU A 122 -17.66 -12.74 -16.44
C LEU A 122 -18.45 -13.77 -15.63
N SER A 123 -18.21 -15.05 -15.94
CA SER A 123 -18.87 -16.15 -15.26
C SER A 123 -18.43 -16.23 -13.80
N GLU A 124 -19.41 -16.34 -12.91
CA GLU A 124 -19.30 -16.53 -11.45
C GLU A 124 -18.34 -17.67 -11.02
N SER A 125 -17.98 -18.58 -11.94
CA SER A 125 -17.19 -19.78 -11.66
C SER A 125 -15.67 -19.62 -11.68
N GLU A 126 -15.12 -18.44 -12.02
CA GLU A 126 -13.67 -18.20 -12.02
C GLU A 126 -13.15 -17.43 -10.78
N PHE A 127 -14.01 -17.16 -9.80
CA PHE A 127 -13.66 -16.47 -8.53
C PHE A 127 -13.30 -17.42 -7.37
N LEU A 128 -13.10 -18.71 -7.63
CA LEU A 128 -12.76 -19.69 -6.59
C LEU A 128 -11.24 -19.92 -6.50
N ASP A 129 -10.53 -18.97 -5.89
CA ASP A 129 -9.29 -19.24 -5.12
C ASP A 129 -8.89 -18.04 -4.21
N TRP A 130 -9.85 -17.49 -3.46
CA TRP A 130 -9.66 -16.35 -2.53
C TRP A 130 -9.59 -16.81 -1.06
N ASP A 131 -8.79 -17.83 -0.77
CA ASP A 131 -8.44 -18.24 0.61
C ASP A 131 -7.57 -17.20 1.34
N SER A 132 -7.34 -16.02 0.76
CA SER A 132 -6.76 -14.87 1.45
C SER A 132 -7.83 -14.14 2.27
N VAL A 133 -8.13 -14.68 3.44
CA VAL A 133 -8.83 -13.96 4.51
C VAL A 133 -8.11 -12.61 4.72
N CYS A 134 -8.83 -11.49 4.82
CA CYS A 134 -8.15 -10.24 5.15
C CYS A 134 -7.54 -10.33 6.55
N PHE A 135 -6.44 -9.63 6.79
CA PHE A 135 -5.68 -9.73 8.04
C PHE A 135 -6.53 -9.58 9.32
N ASP A 136 -7.56 -8.73 9.33
CA ASP A 136 -8.47 -8.59 10.48
C ASP A 136 -9.35 -9.84 10.72
N CYS A 137 -9.86 -10.44 9.65
CA CYS A 137 -10.68 -11.64 9.72
C CYS A 137 -9.80 -12.88 10.10
N GLN A 138 -8.51 -12.91 9.74
CA GLN A 138 -7.55 -13.94 10.20
C GLN A 138 -7.20 -13.78 11.70
N TYR A 139 -6.99 -12.55 12.15
CA TYR A 139 -6.65 -12.25 13.55
C TYR A 139 -7.79 -12.60 14.53
N GLU A 140 -9.05 -12.39 14.13
CA GLU A 140 -10.23 -12.79 14.91
C GLU A 140 -10.35 -14.33 15.02
N GLU A 141 -10.05 -15.09 13.95
CA GLU A 141 -10.07 -16.55 13.99
C GLU A 141 -8.99 -17.14 14.90
N GLU A 142 -7.79 -16.58 14.88
CA GLU A 142 -6.69 -17.00 15.77
C GLU A 142 -7.02 -16.72 17.24
N ARG A 143 -7.64 -15.57 17.53
CA ARG A 143 -8.10 -15.21 18.88
C ARG A 143 -9.27 -16.09 19.35
N ALA A 144 -10.14 -16.56 18.45
CA ALA A 144 -11.24 -17.45 18.79
C ALA A 144 -10.78 -18.90 19.10
N GLN A 145 -9.57 -19.26 18.67
CA GLN A 145 -8.97 -20.59 18.88
C GLN A 145 -8.03 -20.66 20.10
N SER A 146 -7.73 -19.52 20.74
CA SER A 146 -6.88 -19.39 21.93
C SER A 146 -7.66 -19.05 23.19
#